data_AF-A0AAW2IRF3-F1
#
_entry.id   AF-A0AAW2IRF3-F1
#
_cell.length_a   1.000
_cell.length_b   1.000
_cell.length_c   1.000
_cell.angle_alpha   90.00
_cell.angle_beta   90.00
_cell.angle_gamma   90.00
#
_symmetry.space_group_name_H-M   'P 1'
#
loop_
_entity.id
_entity.type
_entity.pdbx_description
1 polymer ?
#
loop_
_entity_poly.entity_id
_entity_poly.type
_entity_poly.pdbx_seq_one_letter_code
_entity_poly.pdbx_strand_id
1 'polypeptide(L)'
;MHIEKNVFDNIFNTVMGIKGKTKDNMNAQRDLKIICNRPEQELDEHLPNFMPKAVYTLGKEQKRRVCEWIHGLKFPDGYASNLARYEITDAWHEGPRLSCIRTEIDFGCLS
;
A
#
# COMPACT_ATOMS: atom_id res chain seq x y z
N MET A 1 13.07 3.44 16.22
CA MET A 1 12.37 2.16 16.43
C MET A 1 12.20 1.43 15.10
N HIS A 2 13.09 0.47 14.82
CA HIS A 2 13.16 -0.16 13.49
C HIS A 2 12.05 -1.18 13.25
N ILE A 3 11.61 -1.88 14.30
CA ILE A 3 10.60 -2.94 14.20
C ILE A 3 9.23 -2.36 13.85
N GLU A 4 8.76 -1.34 14.57
CA GLU A 4 7.44 -0.76 14.32
C GLU A 4 7.32 -0.13 12.93
N LYS A 5 8.37 0.58 12.47
CA LYS A 5 8.42 1.12 11.12
C LYS A 5 8.32 0.01 10.07
N ASN A 6 9.04 -1.10 10.26
CA ASN A 6 9.00 -2.23 9.34
C ASN A 6 7.61 -2.88 9.29
N VAL A 7 6.92 -3.00 10.43
CA VAL A 7 5.57 -3.58 10.47
C VAL A 7 4.58 -2.69 9.73
N PHE A 8 4.56 -1.38 10.03
CA PHE A 8 3.68 -0.43 9.35
C PHE A 8 3.93 -0.43 7.84
N ASP A 9 5.19 -0.28 7.42
CA ASP A 9 5.57 -0.22 6.01
C ASP A 9 5.14 -1.50 5.28
N ASN A 10 5.34 -2.68 5.87
CA ASN A 10 4.91 -3.95 5.26
C ASN A 10 3.39 -4.02 5.08
N ILE A 11 2.61 -3.71 6.14
CA ILE A 11 1.14 -3.76 6.09
C ILE A 11 0.61 -2.75 5.07
N PHE A 12 1.11 -1.51 5.13
CA PHE A 12 0.69 -0.45 4.23
C PHE A 12 1.00 -0.80 2.77
N ASN A 13 2.22 -1.25 2.47
CA ASN A 13 2.59 -1.63 1.10
C ASN A 13 1.76 -2.80 0.56
N THR A 14 1.40 -3.76 1.42
CA THR A 14 0.58 -4.91 1.03
C THR A 14 -0.88 -4.52 0.78
N VAL A 15 -1.52 -3.77 1.67
CA VAL A 15 -2.92 -3.31 1.50
C VAL A 15 -3.05 -2.34 0.32
N MET A 16 -2.06 -1.45 0.13
CA MET A 16 -2.01 -0.53 -1.01
C MET A 16 -1.49 -1.20 -2.29
N GLY A 17 -1.12 -2.48 -2.27
CA GLY A 17 -0.67 -3.23 -3.46
C GLY A 17 0.52 -2.59 -4.17
N ILE A 18 1.48 -2.02 -3.43
CA ILE A 18 2.63 -1.33 -4.03
C ILE A 18 3.60 -2.38 -4.61
N LYS A 19 3.71 -2.38 -5.94
CA LYS A 19 4.56 -3.31 -6.69
C LYS A 19 6.01 -3.23 -6.20
N GLY A 20 6.60 -4.38 -5.88
CA GLY A 20 7.98 -4.50 -5.41
C GLY A 20 8.21 -4.14 -3.94
N LYS A 21 7.18 -3.67 -3.21
CA LYS A 21 7.27 -3.39 -1.76
C LYS A 21 6.38 -4.28 -0.90
N THR A 22 5.37 -4.92 -1.49
CA THR A 22 4.52 -5.88 -0.79
C THR A 22 5.29 -7.15 -0.39
N LYS A 23 4.97 -7.70 0.79
CA LYS A 23 5.41 -9.03 1.21
C LYS A 23 4.54 -10.16 0.66
N ASP A 24 3.39 -9.82 0.09
CA ASP A 24 2.52 -10.77 -0.61
C ASP A 24 3.14 -11.12 -1.97
N ASN A 25 3.71 -12.32 -2.04
CA ASN A 25 4.40 -12.84 -3.20
C ASN A 25 3.92 -14.27 -3.49
N MET A 26 4.32 -14.84 -4.63
CA MET A 26 3.84 -16.16 -5.04
C MET A 26 4.14 -17.26 -4.02
N ASN A 27 5.27 -17.19 -3.33
CA ASN A 27 5.61 -18.17 -2.30
C ASN A 27 4.70 -18.00 -1.08
N ALA A 28 4.46 -16.75 -0.64
CA ALA A 28 3.50 -16.48 0.43
C ALA A 28 2.08 -16.99 0.07
N GLN A 29 1.67 -16.88 -1.20
CA GLN A 29 0.38 -17.38 -1.66
C GLN A 29 0.31 -18.93 -1.72
N ARG A 30 1.42 -19.60 -2.06
CA ARG A 30 1.55 -21.07 -1.94
C ARG A 30 1.49 -21.50 -0.48
N ASP A 31 2.17 -20.79 0.40
CA ASP A 31 2.15 -21.05 1.84
C ASP A 31 0.73 -20.86 2.40
N LEU A 32 -0.01 -19.85 1.92
CA LEU A 32 -1.41 -19.65 2.28
C LEU A 32 -2.27 -20.87 1.94
N LYS A 33 -2.08 -21.53 0.78
CA LYS A 33 -2.82 -22.78 0.45
C LYS A 33 -2.59 -23.90 1.46
N ILE A 34 -1.39 -23.97 2.04
CA ILE A 34 -1.01 -25.00 3.02
C ILE A 34 -1.49 -24.64 4.43
N ILE A 35 -1.35 -23.36 4.82
CA ILE A 35 -1.54 -22.91 6.20
C ILE A 35 -2.97 -22.39 6.44
N CYS A 36 -3.65 -21.93 5.39
CA CYS A 36 -4.96 -21.26 5.47
C CYS A 36 -5.95 -21.85 4.47
N ASN A 37 -7.17 -22.15 4.92
CA ASN A 37 -8.25 -22.56 4.01
C ASN A 37 -8.92 -21.32 3.36
N ARG A 38 -8.24 -20.69 2.39
CA ARG A 38 -8.74 -19.52 1.64
C ARG A 38 -8.72 -19.77 0.12
N PRO A 39 -9.71 -20.50 -0.42
CA PRO A 39 -9.72 -20.89 -1.82
C PRO A 39 -9.72 -19.70 -2.80
N GLU A 40 -10.30 -18.56 -2.40
CA GLU A 40 -10.32 -17.33 -3.21
C GLU A 40 -8.93 -16.70 -3.44
N GLN A 41 -7.94 -17.11 -2.65
CA GLN A 41 -6.57 -16.61 -2.72
C GLN A 41 -5.58 -17.70 -3.17
N GLU A 42 -6.06 -18.86 -3.60
CA GLU A 42 -5.20 -19.91 -4.13
C GLU A 42 -4.70 -19.53 -5.53
N LEU A 43 -3.45 -19.90 -5.83
CA LEU A 43 -2.92 -19.79 -7.18
C LEU A 43 -3.61 -20.81 -8.09
N ASP A 44 -3.99 -20.35 -9.28
CA ASP A 44 -4.47 -21.23 -10.33
C ASP A 44 -3.29 -22.05 -10.88
N GLU A 45 -3.39 -23.38 -10.75
CA GLU A 45 -2.37 -24.32 -11.24
C GLU A 45 -2.23 -24.28 -12.77
N HIS A 46 -3.27 -23.84 -13.48
CA HIS A 46 -3.25 -23.64 -14.93
C HIS A 46 -2.66 -22.29 -15.36
N LEU A 47 -2.58 -21.33 -14.44
CA LEU A 47 -1.99 -20.00 -14.66
C LEU A 47 -0.91 -19.71 -13.61
N PRO A 48 0.20 -20.47 -13.61
CA PRO A 48 1.20 -20.42 -12.54
C PRO A 48 1.90 -19.07 -12.41
N ASN A 49 1.81 -18.19 -13.41
CA ASN A 49 2.40 -16.84 -13.39
C ASN A 49 1.38 -15.74 -13.04
N PHE A 50 0.12 -16.10 -12.76
CA PHE A 50 -0.93 -15.16 -12.41
C PHE A 50 -1.23 -15.26 -10.91
N MET A 51 -0.93 -14.18 -10.18
CA MET A 51 -1.40 -14.04 -8.79
C MET A 51 -2.76 -13.36 -8.81
N PRO A 52 -3.83 -14.01 -8.30
CA PRO A 52 -5.10 -13.33 -8.13
C PRO A 52 -4.91 -12.18 -7.15
N LYS A 53 -5.57 -11.05 -7.44
CA LYS A 53 -5.54 -9.89 -6.55
C LYS A 53 -6.08 -10.30 -5.19
N ALA A 54 -5.26 -10.19 -4.15
CA ALA A 54 -5.70 -10.50 -2.81
C ALA A 54 -6.91 -9.63 -2.40
N VAL A 55 -7.88 -10.24 -1.72
CA VAL A 55 -9.15 -9.60 -1.31
C VAL A 55 -8.96 -8.36 -0.43
N TYR A 56 -7.83 -8.28 0.26
CA TYR A 56 -7.45 -7.16 1.12
C TYR A 56 -6.73 -6.03 0.36
N THR A 57 -6.37 -6.22 -0.91
CA THR A 57 -5.71 -5.19 -1.71
C THR A 57 -6.74 -4.20 -2.22
N LEU A 58 -6.56 -2.92 -1.88
CA LEU A 58 -7.51 -1.88 -2.24
C LEU A 58 -7.63 -1.69 -3.77
N GLY A 59 -8.84 -1.44 -4.23
CA GLY A 59 -9.12 -0.93 -5.58
C GLY A 59 -8.68 0.53 -5.73
N LYS A 60 -8.62 1.02 -6.97
CA LYS A 60 -8.21 2.40 -7.29
C LYS A 60 -8.99 3.44 -6.48
N GLU A 61 -10.31 3.29 -6.43
CA GLU A 61 -11.19 4.24 -5.73
C GLU A 61 -11.04 4.16 -4.20
N GLN A 62 -10.81 2.95 -3.67
CA GLN A 62 -10.54 2.78 -2.23
C GLN A 62 -9.20 3.40 -1.83
N LYS A 63 -8.17 3.24 -2.68
CA LYS A 63 -6.86 3.90 -2.49
C LYS A 63 -7.03 5.42 -2.44
N ARG A 64 -7.80 6.00 -3.37
CA ARG A 64 -8.11 7.44 -3.39
C ARG A 64 -8.72 7.91 -2.05
N ARG A 65 -9.76 7.22 -1.59
CA ARG A 65 -10.42 7.54 -0.31
C ARG A 65 -9.48 7.45 0.89
N VAL A 66 -8.59 6.47 0.91
CA VAL A 66 -7.58 6.33 1.97
C VAL A 66 -6.57 7.49 1.90
N CYS A 67 -6.10 7.87 0.72
CA CYS A 67 -5.19 9.01 0.56
C CYS A 67 -5.84 10.33 1.01
N GLU A 68 -7.09 10.58 0.64
CA GLU A 68 -7.84 11.76 1.07
C GLU A 68 -8.05 11.79 2.59
N TRP A 69 -8.37 10.63 3.17
CA TRP A 69 -8.48 10.50 4.62
C TRP A 69 -7.16 10.81 5.30
N ILE A 70 -6.04 10.22 4.84
CA ILE A 70 -4.69 10.48 5.39
C ILE A 70 -4.32 11.95 5.27
N HIS A 71 -4.62 12.59 4.14
CA HIS A 71 -4.37 14.02 3.93
C HIS A 71 -5.16 14.90 4.91
N GLY A 72 -6.38 14.49 5.28
CA GLY A 72 -7.20 15.20 6.27
C GLY A 72 -6.77 15.00 7.72
N LEU A 73 -5.85 14.07 8.01
CA LEU A 73 -5.39 13.82 9.37
C LEU A 73 -4.35 14.87 9.80
N LYS A 74 -4.52 15.39 11.02
CA LYS A 74 -3.50 16.22 11.67
C LYS A 74 -2.54 15.32 12.45
N PHE A 75 -1.27 15.40 12.12
CA PHE A 75 -0.21 14.70 12.83
C PHE A 75 0.66 15.69 13.60
N PRO A 76 1.24 15.29 14.75
CA PRO A 76 2.37 16.02 15.32
C PRO A 76 3.51 16.12 14.30
N ASP A 77 4.26 17.21 14.36
CA ASP A 77 5.35 17.45 13.41
C ASP A 77 6.34 16.27 13.37
N GLY A 78 6.81 15.94 12.17
CA GLY A 78 7.72 14.83 11.93
C GLY A 78 7.12 13.41 11.97
N TYR A 79 5.94 13.18 12.56
CA TYR A 79 5.36 11.83 12.73
C TYR A 79 4.99 11.17 11.40
N ALA A 80 4.33 11.91 10.51
CA ALA A 80 3.86 11.42 9.21
C ALA A 80 4.80 11.77 8.04
N SER A 81 5.98 12.33 8.31
CA SER A 81 6.95 12.78 7.30
C SER A 81 7.37 11.70 6.30
N ASN A 82 7.33 10.43 6.69
CA ASN A 82 7.67 9.29 5.81
C ASN A 82 6.53 8.88 4.87
N LEU A 83 5.28 9.29 5.14
CA LEU A 83 4.14 8.94 4.29
C LEU A 83 4.28 9.58 2.90
N ALA A 84 4.87 10.79 2.82
CA ALA A 84 5.17 11.51 1.57
C ALA A 84 5.99 10.72 0.54
N ARG A 85 6.69 9.66 0.98
CA ARG A 85 7.60 8.85 0.15
C ARG A 85 6.90 7.69 -0.56
N TYR A 86 5.62 7.44 -0.29
CA TYR A 86 4.86 6.39 -0.95
C TYR A 86 4.30 6.87 -2.28
N GLU A 87 4.71 6.22 -3.37
CA GLU A 87 4.15 6.41 -4.71
C GLU A 87 3.16 5.28 -4.99
N ILE A 88 1.87 5.61 -5.06
CA ILE A 88 0.81 4.67 -5.43
C ILE A 88 0.59 4.82 -6.94
N THR A 89 1.28 3.99 -7.72
CA THR A 89 1.46 4.17 -9.17
C THR A 89 0.24 3.83 -10.03
N ASP A 90 -0.84 3.33 -9.42
CA ASP A 90 -2.07 2.94 -10.11
C ASP A 90 -3.25 3.91 -9.86
N ALA A 91 -3.00 5.04 -9.19
CA ALA A 91 -4.02 6.05 -8.92
C ALA A 91 -4.22 7.08 -10.06
N TRP A 92 -3.26 7.29 -10.98
CA TRP A 92 -3.32 8.40 -11.93
C TRP A 92 -2.67 8.06 -13.27
N HIS A 93 -3.46 7.65 -14.27
CA HIS A 93 -2.97 7.51 -15.65
C HIS A 93 -3.21 8.76 -16.52
N GLU A 94 -3.87 9.80 -16.00
CA GLU A 94 -4.06 11.08 -16.71
C GLU A 94 -3.92 12.24 -15.71
N GLY A 95 -2.69 12.71 -15.51
CA GLY A 95 -2.40 13.85 -14.63
C GLY A 95 -0.91 13.92 -14.27
N PRO A 96 -0.37 15.10 -13.90
CA PRO A 96 1.03 15.24 -13.53
C PRO A 96 1.37 14.28 -12.38
N ARG A 97 2.58 13.70 -12.40
CA ARG A 97 3.12 12.78 -11.37
C ARG A 97 3.15 13.46 -9.99
N LEU A 98 2.00 13.51 -9.34
CA LEU A 98 1.88 13.95 -7.97
C LEU A 98 1.79 12.67 -7.16
N SER A 99 2.92 12.29 -6.54
CA SER A 99 2.87 11.29 -5.48
C SER A 99 1.83 11.77 -4.48
N CYS A 100 0.85 10.91 -4.22
CA CYS A 100 -0.34 11.07 -3.39
C CYS A 100 -0.16 11.73 -2.01
N ILE A 101 1.09 11.97 -1.59
CA ILE A 101 1.45 12.50 -0.27
C ILE A 101 2.59 13.56 -0.37
N ARG A 102 3.01 14.02 -1.57
CA ARG A 102 4.10 15.05 -1.71
C ARG A 102 3.64 16.49 -1.63
N THR A 103 2.39 16.80 -1.91
CA THR A 103 1.95 18.19 -1.89
C THR A 103 1.42 18.49 -0.50
N GLU A 104 2.23 19.21 0.28
CA GLU A 104 1.88 19.84 1.57
C GLU A 104 2.04 19.03 2.87
N ILE A 105 3.11 18.22 2.98
CA ILE A 105 3.90 18.25 4.23
C ILE A 105 5.06 19.24 4.02
N ASP A 106 4.73 20.42 3.47
CA ASP A 106 5.62 21.55 3.60
C ASP A 106 5.40 22.08 5.00
N PHE A 107 6.49 22.08 5.76
CA PHE A 107 6.66 22.80 7.01
C PHE A 107 6.02 24.19 6.88
N GLY A 108 4.78 24.32 7.37
CA GLY A 108 4.20 25.58 7.77
C GLY A 108 5.00 26.10 8.95
N CYS A 109 6.17 26.67 8.66
CA CYS A 109 6.77 27.72 9.45
C CYS A 109 5.76 28.88 9.43
N LEU A 110 4.80 28.83 10.34
CA LEU A 110 3.90 29.93 10.64
C LEU A 110 4.08 30.24 12.13
N SER A 111 4.93 31.26 12.33
CA SER A 111 5.26 32.03 13.55
C SER A 111 5.94 31.31 14.70
#